data_AF-A0A7C5SEG1-F1
#
_entry.id   AF-A0A7C5SEG1-F1
#
_cell.length_a   1.000
_cell.length_b   1.000
_cell.length_c   1.000
_cell.angle_alpha   90.00
_cell.angle_beta   90.00
_cell.angle_gamma   90.00
#
_symmetry.space_group_name_H-M   'P 1'
#
loop_
_entity.id
_entity.type
_entity.pdbx_description
1 polymer ?
#
loop_
_entity_poly.entity_id
_entity_poly.type
_entity_poly.pdbx_seq_one_letter_code
_entity_poly.pdbx_strand_id
1 'polypeptide(L)' 'DARFCQHCGAKAAAAACPECGAEHPPGARFCPGCGHRLEQ' A
#
# COMPACT_ATOMS: atom_id res chain seq x y z
N ASP A 1 24.25 -7.03 13.67
CA ASP A 1 24.36 -6.31 12.39
C ASP A 1 23.04 -6.48 11.61
N ALA A 2 22.21 -5.45 11.59
CA ALA A 2 20.80 -5.57 11.19
C ALA A 2 20.62 -5.34 9.69
N ARG A 3 20.08 -6.37 9.01
CA ARG A 3 19.60 -6.37 7.62
C ARG A 3 18.53 -5.29 7.43
N PHE A 4 18.93 -4.10 6.99
CA PHE A 4 18.03 -3.05 6.54
C PHE A 4 18.28 -2.78 5.05
N CYS A 5 17.22 -2.88 4.24
CA CYS A 5 17.30 -2.70 2.79
C CYS A 5 17.49 -1.21 2.47
N GLN A 6 18.67 -0.86 1.94
CA GLN A 6 19.07 0.51 1.57
C GLN A 6 18.34 1.05 0.32
N HIS A 7 17.30 0.36 -0.16
CA HIS A 7 16.61 0.70 -1.40
C HIS A 7 15.28 1.46 -1.18
N CYS A 8 14.63 1.37 -0.02
CA CYS A 8 13.39 2.15 0.17
C CYS A 8 13.16 2.76 1.55
N GLY A 9 13.65 2.22 2.67
CA GLY A 9 13.60 2.87 3.99
C GLY A 9 12.23 3.41 4.48
N ALA A 10 11.14 3.15 3.76
CA ALA A 10 9.86 3.80 3.99
C ALA A 10 9.00 2.91 4.86
N LYS A 11 8.73 3.36 6.10
CA LYS A 11 7.56 2.89 6.83
C LYS A 11 6.35 3.15 5.92
N ALA A 12 5.71 2.07 5.47
CA ALA A 12 4.56 2.11 4.57
C ALA A 12 3.49 3.09 5.10
N ALA A 13 3.46 4.28 4.51
CA ALA A 13 2.42 5.27 4.69
C ALA A 13 1.62 5.25 3.39
N ALA A 14 0.40 4.72 3.46
CA ALA A 14 -0.51 4.45 2.35
C ALA A 14 0.04 3.49 1.27
N ALA A 15 -0.71 2.43 1.00
CA ALA A 15 -0.42 1.59 -0.15
C ALA A 15 -1.16 2.18 -1.37
N ALA A 16 -0.59 2.02 -2.56
CA ALA A 16 -1.28 2.36 -3.80
C ALA A 16 -2.11 1.17 -4.26
N CYS A 17 -3.31 1.42 -4.77
CA CYS A 17 -4.15 0.38 -5.36
C CYS A 17 -3.44 -0.22 -6.57
N PRO A 18 -3.29 -1.55 -6.67
CA PRO A 18 -2.62 -2.18 -7.80
C PRO A 18 -3.41 -2.10 -9.12
N GLU A 19 -4.72 -1.81 -9.05
CA GLU A 19 -5.59 -1.74 -10.23
C GLU A 19 -5.62 -0.34 -10.84
N CYS A 20 -5.82 0.71 -10.03
CA CYS A 20 -5.98 2.08 -10.51
C CYS A 20 -4.88 3.04 -10.04
N GLY A 21 -3.99 2.61 -9.15
CA GLY A 21 -2.94 3.46 -8.57
C GLY A 21 -3.39 4.39 -7.45
N ALA A 22 -4.69 4.42 -7.09
CA ALA A 22 -5.19 5.29 -6.03
C ALA A 22 -4.62 4.93 -4.66
N GLU A 23 -4.18 5.93 -3.91
CA GLU A 23 -3.71 5.75 -2.53
C GLU A 23 -4.86 5.31 -1.62
N HIS A 24 -4.58 4.35 -0.76
CA HIS A 24 -5.53 3.86 0.24
C HIS A 24 -4.87 3.75 1.61
N PRO A 25 -5.65 4.02 2.68
CA PRO A 25 -5.14 3.87 4.04
C PRO A 25 -4.83 2.40 4.34
N PRO A 26 -3.86 2.13 5.23
CA PRO A 26 -3.57 0.77 5.68
C PRO A 26 -4.80 0.15 6.36
N GLY A 27 -5.17 -1.07 5.96
CA GLY A 27 -6.39 -1.75 6.42
C GLY A 27 -7.66 -1.40 5.64
N ALA A 28 -7.55 -0.69 4.52
CA ALA A 28 -8.68 -0.52 3.61
C ALA A 28 -9.04 -1.86 2.95
N ARG A 29 -10.31 -2.27 3.10
CA ARG A 29 -10.84 -3.51 2.51
C ARG A 29 -11.05 -3.38 1.00
N PHE A 30 -11.38 -2.17 0.56
CA PHE A 30 -11.68 -1.81 -0.82
C PHE A 30 -11.05 -0.48 -1.19
N CYS A 31 -10.68 -0.34 -2.46
CA CYS A 31 -10.11 0.87 -3.01
C CYS A 31 -11.18 1.97 -3.11
N PRO A 32 -10.96 3.16 -2.54
CA PRO A 32 -11.92 4.26 -2.63
C PRO A 32 -12.00 4.88 -4.04
N GLY A 33 -11.01 4.63 -4.90
CA GLY A 33 -10.97 5.16 -6.27
C GLY A 33 -11.72 4.31 -7.30
N CYS A 34 -11.60 2.98 -7.22
CA CYS A 34 -12.14 2.06 -8.23
C CYS A 34 -13.00 0.93 -7.66
N GLY A 35 -13.04 0.72 -6.34
CA GLY A 35 -13.77 -0.37 -5.71
C GLY A 35 -13.04 -1.72 -5.68
N HIS A 36 -11.81 -1.80 -6.20
CA HIS A 36 -10.98 -3.02 -6.14
C HIS A 36 -10.81 -3.53 -4.71
N ARG A 37 -10.88 -4.84 -4.49
CA ARG A 37 -10.66 -5.42 -3.16
C ARG A 37 -9.16 -5.43 -2.85
N LEU A 38 -8.78 -4.70 -1.81
CA LEU A 38 -7.38 -4.53 -1.40
C LEU A 38 -6.97 -5.50 -0.28
N GLU A 39 -7.96 -6.00 0.46
CA GLU A 39 -7.77 -6.98 1.52
C GLU A 39 -8.07 -8.39 1.01
N GLN A 40 -7.07 -9.27 1.09
CA GLN A 40 -7.22 -10.72 1.04
C GLN A 40 -6.97 -11.28 2.44
#